data_AF-A0A015IF71-F1
#
_entry.id   AF-A0A015IF71-F1
#
_cell.length_a   1.000
_cell.length_b   1.000
_cell.length_c   1.000
_cell.angle_alpha   90.00
_cell.angle_beta   90.00
_cell.angle_gamma   90.00
#
_symmetry.space_group_name_H-M   'P 1'
#
loop_
_entity.id
_entity.type
_entity.pdbx_description
1 polymer ?
#
loop_
_entity_poly.entity_id
_entity_poly.type
_entity_poly.pdbx_seq_one_letter_code
_entity_poly.pdbx_strand_id
1 'polypeptide(L)'
;MQILKSFLTERPPSTGKTTLVHQILTNDKNFNPIFINCRSGQFDSPENVYNSLSRQFKTFFDKQKEYLKNLPNFEMGFKANIPDFELSSTKKEKEEITFAKVSDIHATQIILDCFSELFNKIANALPDWNFWNSYKLPQPILVIDEANRFSRLGNSLNGGQELLKSFLDWLVLNTKEQKSFHAILTSSDSFFLDWIINVAILRL
;
A
#
# COMPACT_ATOMS: atom_id res chain seq x y z
N MET A 1 -15.75 -16.29 8.39
CA MET A 1 -15.66 -15.48 7.16
C MET A 1 -15.73 -13.99 7.53
N GLN A 2 -14.64 -13.42 8.05
CA GLN A 2 -14.45 -11.97 8.12
C GLN A 2 -13.48 -11.62 6.99
N ILE A 3 -14.06 -11.40 5.81
CA ILE A 3 -13.41 -10.66 4.73
C ILE A 3 -12.95 -9.33 5.37
N LEU A 4 -11.78 -8.83 4.97
CA LEU A 4 -11.32 -7.50 5.35
C LEU A 4 -12.53 -6.55 5.47
N LYS A 5 -12.51 -5.60 6.42
CA LYS A 5 -13.38 -4.41 6.32
C LYS A 5 -12.90 -3.54 5.14
N SER A 6 -12.75 -4.12 3.95
CA SER A 6 -12.47 -3.50 2.67
C SER A 6 -13.81 -3.20 2.04
N PHE A 7 -14.14 -1.92 1.92
CA PHE A 7 -15.34 -1.47 1.24
C PHE A 7 -15.14 -1.65 -0.28
N LEU A 8 -15.41 -2.86 -0.77
CA LEU A 8 -15.43 -3.15 -2.20
C LEU A 8 -16.70 -2.56 -2.79
N THR A 9 -16.56 -1.59 -3.69
CA THR A 9 -17.70 -1.01 -4.39
C THR A 9 -17.75 -1.62 -5.79
N GLU A 10 -18.53 -2.68 -5.95
CA GLU A 10 -18.84 -3.24 -7.27
C GLU A 10 -19.99 -2.42 -7.88
N ARG A 11 -19.63 -1.50 -8.78
CA ARG A 11 -20.59 -0.83 -9.66
C ARG A 11 -20.01 -0.82 -11.08
N PRO A 12 -20.82 -0.58 -12.12
CA PRO A 12 -20.30 -0.40 -13.48
C PRO A 12 -19.15 0.62 -13.56
N PRO A 13 -18.21 0.50 -14.53
CA PRO A 13 -17.19 1.51 -14.74
C PRO A 13 -17.80 2.92 -14.88
N SER A 14 -17.05 3.95 -14.48
CA SER A 14 -17.44 5.36 -14.60
C SER A 14 -18.64 5.82 -13.77
N THR A 15 -19.06 5.07 -12.74
CA THR A 15 -20.15 5.49 -11.84
C THR A 15 -19.71 6.37 -10.67
N GLY A 16 -18.54 7.02 -10.76
CA GLY A 16 -18.05 7.95 -9.73
C GLY A 16 -17.62 7.33 -8.39
N LYS A 17 -17.35 6.01 -8.31
CA LYS A 17 -16.94 5.34 -7.06
C LYS A 17 -15.65 5.94 -6.47
N THR A 18 -14.61 6.02 -7.30
CA THR A 18 -13.33 6.64 -6.97
C THR A 18 -13.55 8.09 -6.55
N THR A 19 -14.36 8.84 -7.31
CA THR A 19 -14.70 10.24 -7.00
C THR A 19 -15.37 10.38 -5.64
N LEU A 20 -16.29 9.49 -5.28
CA LEU A 20 -16.97 9.50 -3.99
C LEU A 20 -16.01 9.16 -2.84
N VAL A 21 -15.19 8.11 -2.98
CA VAL A 21 -14.19 7.75 -1.97
C VAL A 21 -13.18 8.88 -1.78
N HIS A 22 -12.67 9.45 -2.88
CA HIS A 22 -11.81 10.62 -2.82
C HIS A 22 -12.51 11.77 -2.11
N GLN A 23 -13.73 12.14 -2.53
CA GLN A 23 -14.46 13.26 -1.95
C GLN A 23 -14.69 13.08 -0.43
N ILE A 24 -15.05 11.87 0.03
CA ILE A 24 -15.21 11.59 1.46
C ILE A 24 -13.87 11.73 2.19
N LEU A 25 -12.82 11.14 1.66
CA LEU A 25 -11.51 11.08 2.31
C LEU A 25 -10.70 12.40 2.20
N THR A 26 -11.03 13.28 1.26
CA THR A 26 -10.34 14.57 1.08
C THR A 26 -11.12 15.74 1.65
N ASN A 27 -12.44 15.62 1.86
CA ASN A 27 -13.24 16.70 2.45
C ASN A 27 -13.01 16.86 3.94
N ASP A 28 -12.72 15.76 4.64
CA ASP A 28 -12.31 15.82 6.03
C ASP A 28 -10.78 15.89 6.11
N LYS A 29 -10.29 17.05 6.57
CA LYS A 29 -8.86 17.38 6.70
C LYS A 29 -8.11 16.47 7.67
N ASN A 30 -8.83 15.69 8.48
CA ASN A 30 -8.21 14.77 9.43
C ASN A 30 -7.74 13.48 8.75
N PHE A 31 -8.34 13.09 7.62
CA PHE A 31 -7.87 11.91 6.88
C PHE A 31 -6.63 12.27 6.05
N ASN A 32 -5.64 11.39 6.10
CA ASN A 32 -4.47 11.42 5.22
C ASN A 32 -4.38 10.10 4.46
N PRO A 33 -5.23 9.90 3.45
CA PRO A 33 -5.28 8.65 2.69
C PRO A 33 -4.04 8.46 1.80
N ILE A 34 -3.61 7.21 1.66
CA ILE A 34 -2.57 6.78 0.73
C ILE A 34 -3.28 6.28 -0.53
N PHE A 35 -3.08 6.95 -1.67
CA PHE A 35 -3.76 6.59 -2.91
C PHE A 35 -2.82 5.91 -3.90
N ILE A 36 -3.24 4.75 -4.37
CA ILE A 36 -2.61 4.00 -5.46
C ILE A 36 -3.62 3.94 -6.61
N ASN A 37 -3.23 4.43 -7.77
CA ASN A 37 -4.04 4.42 -8.98
C ASN A 37 -3.50 3.38 -9.97
N CYS A 38 -4.14 2.22 -10.05
CA CYS A 38 -3.70 1.18 -10.97
C CYS A 38 -4.07 1.48 -12.44
N ARG A 39 -4.91 2.49 -12.74
CA ARG A 39 -5.18 2.93 -14.12
C ARG A 39 -3.95 3.55 -14.78
N SER A 40 -3.11 4.23 -13.99
CA SER A 40 -1.90 4.89 -14.49
C SER A 40 -0.68 3.96 -14.55
N GLY A 41 -0.88 2.63 -14.49
CA GLY A 41 0.22 1.66 -14.56
C GLY A 41 1.06 1.53 -13.29
N GLN A 42 0.58 2.03 -12.14
CA GLN A 42 1.34 1.93 -10.89
C GLN A 42 1.53 0.49 -10.37
N PHE A 43 0.80 -0.47 -10.94
CA PHE A 43 0.76 -1.87 -10.51
C PHE A 43 0.78 -2.84 -11.72
N ASP A 44 1.51 -2.51 -12.79
CA ASP A 44 1.64 -3.37 -13.98
C ASP A 44 3.00 -4.08 -14.12
N SER A 45 4.00 -3.66 -13.35
CA SER A 45 5.34 -4.27 -13.31
C SER A 45 5.95 -4.14 -11.90
N PRO A 46 6.90 -5.01 -11.51
CA PRO A 46 7.55 -4.92 -10.20
C PRO A 46 8.19 -3.55 -9.92
N GLU A 47 8.88 -2.94 -10.88
CA GLU A 47 9.45 -1.59 -10.69
C GLU A 47 8.37 -0.54 -10.40
N ASN A 48 7.29 -0.53 -11.18
CA ASN A 48 6.22 0.45 -11.00
C ASN A 48 5.54 0.30 -9.64
N VAL A 49 5.34 -0.95 -9.19
CA VAL A 49 4.80 -1.25 -7.85
C VAL A 49 5.75 -0.70 -6.78
N TYR A 50 7.04 -1.00 -6.87
CA TYR A 50 8.04 -0.57 -5.89
C TYR A 50 8.09 0.96 -5.80
N ASN A 51 8.21 1.62 -6.96
CA ASN A 51 8.28 3.08 -7.06
C ASN A 51 6.99 3.74 -6.56
N SER A 52 5.83 3.16 -6.88
CA SER A 52 4.54 3.67 -6.43
C SER A 52 4.40 3.59 -4.92
N LEU A 53 4.59 2.40 -4.32
CA LEU A 53 4.50 2.20 -2.88
C LEU A 53 5.48 3.10 -2.14
N SER A 54 6.75 3.07 -2.56
CA SER A 54 7.82 3.90 -2.01
C SER A 54 7.42 5.38 -1.96
N ARG A 55 6.97 5.92 -3.09
CA ARG A 55 6.59 7.33 -3.21
C ARG A 55 5.36 7.68 -2.38
N GLN A 56 4.31 6.86 -2.43
CA GLN A 56 3.05 7.15 -1.77
C GLN A 56 3.19 7.08 -0.25
N PHE A 57 3.87 6.06 0.28
CA PHE A 57 4.13 5.95 1.70
C PHE A 57 5.07 7.06 2.19
N LYS A 58 6.15 7.36 1.46
CA LYS A 58 7.04 8.48 1.82
C LYS A 58 6.27 9.80 1.92
N THR A 59 5.45 10.12 0.92
CA THR A 59 4.63 11.34 0.90
C THR A 59 3.66 11.37 2.10
N PHE A 60 3.09 10.22 2.44
CA PHE A 60 2.20 10.09 3.59
C PHE A 60 2.94 10.36 4.91
N PHE A 61 4.10 9.74 5.14
CA PHE A 61 4.88 9.94 6.36
C PHE A 61 5.43 11.37 6.47
N ASP A 62 5.88 11.96 5.37
CA ASP A 62 6.34 13.37 5.33
C ASP A 62 5.21 14.31 5.80
N LYS A 63 3.99 14.12 5.28
CA LYS A 63 2.80 14.90 5.70
C LYS A 63 2.41 14.65 7.15
N GLN A 64 2.48 13.41 7.62
CA GLN A 64 2.16 13.10 9.02
C GLN A 64 3.16 13.72 9.98
N LYS A 65 4.46 13.63 9.68
CA LYS A 65 5.51 14.26 10.47
C LYS A 65 5.31 15.77 10.56
N GLU A 66 4.93 16.42 9.46
CA GLU A 66 4.59 17.84 9.44
C GLU A 66 3.35 18.15 10.28
N TYR A 67 2.27 17.37 10.13
CA TYR A 67 1.04 17.55 10.89
C TYR A 67 1.26 17.41 12.40
N LEU A 68 1.95 16.34 12.83
CA LEU A 68 2.23 16.07 14.23
C LEU A 68 3.07 17.17 14.89
N LYS A 69 4.05 17.74 14.17
CA LYS A 69 4.85 18.88 14.65
C LYS A 69 4.00 20.12 14.96
N ASN A 70 2.87 20.28 14.27
CA ASN A 70 1.99 21.44 14.41
C ASN A 70 0.88 21.25 15.46
N LEU A 71 0.84 20.10 16.16
CA LEU A 71 -0.19 19.86 17.18
C LEU A 71 0.08 20.67 18.46
N PRO A 72 -0.95 21.33 19.05
CA PRO A 72 -0.77 22.23 20.21
C PRO A 72 -0.20 21.58 21.49
N ASN A 73 -0.15 20.25 21.58
CA ASN A 73 0.33 19.48 22.74
C ASN A 73 1.43 18.48 22.38
N PHE A 74 2.17 18.70 21.29
CA PHE A 74 3.32 17.87 20.93
C PHE A 74 4.49 18.17 21.92
N GLU A 75 4.36 17.68 23.15
CA GLU A 75 5.34 17.90 24.22
C GLU A 75 6.73 17.35 23.85
N MET A 76 7.76 17.98 24.42
CA MET A 76 9.18 17.81 24.11
C MET A 76 9.71 16.36 24.26
N GLY A 77 8.96 15.47 24.94
CA GLY A 77 9.26 14.03 25.04
C GLY A 77 8.83 13.18 23.83
N PHE A 78 7.95 13.66 22.96
CA PHE A 78 7.43 12.90 21.80
C PHE A 78 8.33 12.94 20.56
N LYS A 79 9.28 13.88 20.47
CA LYS A 79 10.28 13.88 19.39
C LYS A 79 11.06 12.58 19.30
N ALA A 80 11.18 11.82 20.41
CA ALA A 80 11.90 10.55 20.46
C ALA A 80 11.16 9.38 19.79
N ASN A 81 9.83 9.47 19.59
CA ASN A 81 9.00 8.35 19.12
C ASN A 81 8.27 8.60 17.80
N ILE A 82 8.52 9.71 17.08
CA ILE A 82 8.04 9.80 15.69
C ILE A 82 8.86 8.77 14.90
N PRO A 83 8.23 7.75 14.28
CA PRO A 83 8.97 6.82 13.43
C PRO A 83 9.61 7.62 12.30
N ASP A 84 10.94 7.64 12.25
CA ASP A 84 11.64 8.33 11.17
C ASP A 84 11.60 7.42 9.93
N PHE A 85 10.61 7.62 9.07
CA PHE A 85 10.53 6.93 7.79
C PHE A 85 11.46 7.61 6.78
N GLU A 86 12.75 7.36 6.90
CA GLU A 86 13.66 7.60 5.79
C GLU A 86 13.65 6.38 4.86
N LEU A 87 12.75 6.41 3.88
CA LEU A 87 12.95 5.62 2.68
C LEU A 87 14.07 6.27 1.87
N SER A 88 15.31 6.15 2.36
CA SER A 88 16.47 6.41 1.53
C SER A 88 16.44 5.32 0.47
N SER A 89 15.93 5.66 -0.72
CA SER A 89 16.18 4.86 -1.91
C SER A 89 17.68 4.91 -2.10
N THR A 90 18.42 3.98 -1.49
CA THR A 90 19.87 3.98 -1.62
C THR A 90 20.16 3.78 -3.10
N LYS A 91 21.22 4.40 -3.63
CA LYS A 91 21.61 4.21 -5.04
C LYS A 91 21.69 2.73 -5.42
N LYS A 92 22.00 1.85 -4.44
CA LYS A 92 21.93 0.39 -4.53
C LYS A 92 20.56 -0.16 -4.93
N GLU A 93 19.45 0.25 -4.30
CA GLU A 93 18.11 -0.26 -4.65
C GLU A 93 17.70 0.15 -6.07
N LYS A 94 18.07 1.36 -6.52
CA LYS A 94 17.82 1.78 -7.91
C LYS A 94 18.73 1.08 -8.93
N GLU A 95 19.94 0.72 -8.54
CA GLU A 95 20.90 -0.02 -9.38
C GLU A 95 20.60 -1.54 -9.42
N GLU A 96 20.03 -2.11 -8.35
CA GLU A 96 19.54 -3.50 -8.32
C GLU A 96 18.18 -3.65 -9.02
N ILE A 97 17.34 -2.60 -9.00
CA ILE A 97 16.07 -2.52 -9.76
C ILE A 97 16.30 -2.02 -11.20
N THR A 98 17.51 -1.62 -11.61
CA THR A 98 17.85 -1.57 -13.04
C THR A 98 17.82 -2.98 -13.60
N PHE A 99 16.61 -3.34 -14.03
CA PHE A 99 16.17 -4.59 -14.61
C PHE A 99 17.30 -5.48 -15.07
N ALA A 100 17.37 -6.64 -14.40
CA ALA A 100 17.83 -7.87 -14.99
C ALA A 100 17.38 -7.95 -16.46
N LYS A 101 18.26 -7.53 -17.37
CA LYS A 101 18.31 -8.00 -18.76
C LYS A 101 18.84 -9.43 -18.84
N VAL A 102 18.92 -10.12 -17.70
CA VAL A 102 19.49 -11.45 -17.58
C VAL A 102 18.34 -12.36 -17.17
N SER A 103 17.94 -13.20 -18.12
CA SER A 103 17.19 -14.42 -17.87
C SER A 103 17.73 -15.11 -16.62
N ASP A 104 16.90 -15.38 -15.61
CA ASP A 104 16.96 -16.53 -14.71
C ASP A 104 16.31 -16.26 -13.35
N ILE A 105 15.90 -17.35 -12.69
CA ILE A 105 15.25 -17.46 -11.37
C ILE A 105 15.84 -16.52 -10.30
N HIS A 106 17.15 -16.20 -10.37
CA HIS A 106 17.81 -15.26 -9.46
C HIS A 106 17.20 -13.86 -9.48
N ALA A 107 16.72 -13.38 -10.64
CA ALA A 107 16.08 -12.07 -10.74
C ALA A 107 14.76 -12.01 -9.94
N THR A 108 14.01 -13.12 -9.88
CA THR A 108 12.75 -13.17 -9.12
C THR A 108 13.00 -13.11 -7.62
N GLN A 109 13.99 -13.86 -7.12
CA GLN A 109 14.32 -13.84 -5.69
C GLN A 109 14.80 -12.45 -5.24
N ILE A 110 15.68 -11.81 -6.01
CA ILE A 110 16.16 -10.45 -5.72
C ILE A 110 14.99 -9.47 -5.64
N ILE A 111 14.06 -9.52 -6.61
CA ILE A 111 12.85 -8.68 -6.59
C ILE A 111 12.06 -8.91 -5.30
N LEU A 112 11.77 -10.16 -4.95
CA LEU A 112 11.00 -10.49 -3.75
C LEU A 112 11.70 -10.05 -2.46
N ASP A 113 13.03 -10.13 -2.40
CA ASP A 113 13.82 -9.67 -1.25
C ASP A 113 13.74 -8.14 -1.12
N CYS A 114 13.89 -7.38 -2.22
CA CYS A 114 13.72 -5.92 -2.23
C CYS A 114 12.31 -5.51 -1.77
N PHE A 115 11.29 -6.25 -2.19
CA PHE A 115 9.91 -6.00 -1.77
C PHE A 115 9.66 -6.33 -0.31
N SER A 116 10.24 -7.43 0.18
CA SER A 116 10.19 -7.80 1.60
C SER A 116 10.82 -6.71 2.47
N GLU A 117 11.96 -6.16 2.04
CA GLU A 117 12.60 -5.03 2.72
C GLU A 117 11.71 -3.78 2.70
N LEU A 118 11.14 -3.42 1.55
CA LEU A 118 10.21 -2.29 1.44
C LEU A 118 9.00 -2.46 2.36
N PHE A 119 8.37 -3.63 2.35
CA PHE A 119 7.21 -3.95 3.19
C PHE A 119 7.54 -3.86 4.68
N ASN A 120 8.72 -4.35 5.09
CA ASN A 120 9.18 -4.24 6.47
C ASN A 120 9.47 -2.79 6.86
N LYS A 121 10.13 -2.01 5.99
CA LYS A 121 10.35 -0.57 6.21
C LYS A 121 9.04 0.17 6.42
N ILE A 122 8.03 -0.09 5.58
CA ILE A 122 6.71 0.53 5.71
C ILE A 122 6.03 0.10 7.01
N ALA A 123 5.97 -1.21 7.29
CA ALA A 123 5.30 -1.74 8.47
C ALA A 123 5.91 -1.21 9.77
N ASN A 124 7.24 -1.17 9.87
CA ASN A 124 7.95 -0.67 11.05
C ASN A 124 7.78 0.83 11.28
N ALA A 125 7.49 1.60 10.23
CA ALA A 125 7.28 3.02 10.34
C ALA A 125 5.82 3.43 10.59
N LEU A 126 4.87 2.51 10.37
CA LEU A 126 3.47 2.78 10.67
C LEU A 126 3.23 2.72 12.18
N PRO A 127 2.74 3.80 12.80
CA PRO A 127 2.28 3.77 14.19
C PRO A 127 1.10 2.81 14.38
N ASP A 128 1.01 2.23 15.57
CA ASP A 128 -0.12 1.40 15.99
C ASP A 128 -1.41 2.22 16.18
N TRP A 129 -2.55 1.53 16.37
CA TRP A 129 -3.83 2.21 16.61
C TRP A 129 -3.87 3.04 17.90
N ASN A 130 -3.08 2.68 18.92
CA ASN A 130 -3.05 3.43 20.18
C ASN A 130 -2.49 4.83 19.96
N PHE A 131 -1.45 4.95 19.14
CA PHE A 131 -0.90 6.23 18.69
C PHE A 131 -1.99 7.09 18.07
N TRP A 132 -2.70 6.61 17.04
CA TRP A 132 -3.76 7.36 16.37
C TRP A 132 -4.87 7.82 17.33
N ASN A 133 -5.33 6.90 18.17
CA ASN A 133 -6.41 7.16 19.12
C ASN A 133 -6.03 8.20 20.19
N SER A 134 -4.78 8.18 20.67
CA SER A 134 -4.29 9.15 21.67
C SER A 134 -4.36 10.60 21.19
N TYR A 135 -4.18 10.82 19.88
CA TYR A 135 -4.28 12.14 19.25
C TYR A 135 -5.66 12.41 18.64
N LYS A 136 -6.63 11.50 18.80
CA LYS A 136 -7.96 11.54 18.15
C LYS A 136 -7.86 11.70 16.63
N LEU A 137 -6.82 11.11 16.03
CA LEU A 137 -6.61 11.12 14.60
C LEU A 137 -7.19 9.85 13.98
N PRO A 138 -7.77 9.93 12.77
CA PRO A 138 -8.19 8.74 12.06
C PRO A 138 -6.99 7.90 11.68
N GLN A 139 -7.18 6.58 11.68
CA GLN A 139 -6.16 5.64 11.24
C GLN A 139 -5.86 5.84 9.75
N PRO A 140 -4.66 5.47 9.29
CA PRO A 140 -4.30 5.57 7.89
C PRO A 140 -5.22 4.71 7.03
N ILE A 141 -5.53 5.19 5.83
CA ILE A 141 -6.37 4.47 4.86
C ILE A 141 -5.59 4.35 3.56
N LEU A 142 -5.27 3.12 3.16
CA LEU A 142 -4.74 2.78 1.86
C LEU A 142 -5.89 2.55 0.89
N VAL A 143 -5.96 3.34 -0.17
CA VAL A 143 -6.95 3.20 -1.23
C VAL A 143 -6.25 2.77 -2.50
N ILE A 144 -6.65 1.62 -3.05
CA ILE A 144 -6.16 1.12 -4.32
C ILE A 144 -7.29 1.16 -5.33
N ASP A 145 -7.14 2.03 -6.32
CA ASP A 145 -8.12 2.27 -7.36
C ASP A 145 -7.89 1.35 -8.57
N GLU A 146 -8.96 0.71 -9.06
CA GLU A 146 -8.94 -0.32 -10.11
C GLU A 146 -8.02 -1.50 -9.79
N ALA A 147 -8.21 -2.10 -8.63
CA ALA A 147 -7.45 -3.25 -8.16
C ALA A 147 -7.56 -4.48 -9.08
N ASN A 148 -8.57 -4.59 -9.95
CA ASN A 148 -8.61 -5.62 -11.01
C ASN A 148 -7.43 -5.55 -11.99
N ARG A 149 -6.73 -4.41 -12.05
CA ARG A 149 -5.50 -4.27 -12.82
C ARG A 149 -4.30 -5.00 -12.21
N PHE A 150 -4.40 -5.50 -10.98
CA PHE A 150 -3.41 -6.42 -10.41
C PHE A 150 -3.17 -7.65 -11.28
N SER A 151 -4.16 -8.07 -12.07
CA SER A 151 -4.00 -9.12 -13.08
C SER A 151 -2.83 -8.88 -14.04
N ARG A 152 -2.49 -7.62 -14.32
CA ARG A 152 -1.34 -7.27 -15.16
C ARG A 152 -0.01 -7.62 -14.50
N LEU A 153 0.13 -7.33 -13.21
CA LEU A 153 1.28 -7.76 -12.41
C LEU A 153 1.30 -9.28 -12.24
N GLY A 154 0.16 -9.88 -11.89
CA GLY A 154 0.07 -11.33 -11.70
C GLY A 154 0.42 -12.13 -12.95
N ASN A 155 0.12 -11.58 -14.12
CA ASN A 155 0.46 -12.18 -15.42
C ASN A 155 1.80 -11.69 -15.98
N SER A 156 2.55 -10.83 -15.26
CA SER A 156 3.84 -10.34 -15.75
C SER A 156 4.89 -11.44 -15.66
N LEU A 157 5.82 -11.44 -16.62
CA LEU A 157 7.05 -12.23 -16.50
C LEU A 157 7.85 -11.75 -15.28
N ASN A 158 8.81 -12.56 -14.81
CA ASN A 158 9.72 -12.25 -13.70
C ASN A 158 9.09 -12.21 -12.31
N GLY A 159 8.28 -13.22 -11.97
CA GLY A 159 7.80 -13.40 -10.59
C GLY A 159 6.69 -12.46 -10.14
N GLY A 160 6.00 -11.80 -11.08
CA GLY A 160 4.90 -10.90 -10.78
C GLY A 160 3.75 -11.56 -10.00
N GLN A 161 3.48 -12.84 -10.25
CA GLN A 161 2.50 -13.61 -9.49
C GLN A 161 2.90 -13.76 -8.00
N GLU A 162 4.17 -14.04 -7.74
CA GLU A 162 4.68 -14.26 -6.39
C GLU A 162 4.78 -12.93 -5.63
N LEU A 163 5.16 -11.86 -6.33
CA LEU A 163 5.09 -10.51 -5.81
C LEU A 163 3.66 -10.10 -5.46
N LEU A 164 2.69 -10.38 -6.34
CA LEU A 164 1.29 -10.08 -6.08
C LEU A 164 0.80 -10.82 -4.83
N LYS A 165 1.11 -12.13 -4.69
CA LYS A 165 0.78 -12.89 -3.48
C LYS A 165 1.40 -12.27 -2.23
N SER A 166 2.70 -11.98 -2.27
CA SER A 166 3.42 -11.34 -1.16
C SER A 166 2.80 -10.00 -0.77
N PHE A 167 2.39 -9.19 -1.74
CA PHE A 167 1.70 -7.92 -1.50
C PHE A 167 0.32 -8.12 -0.85
N LEU A 168 -0.47 -9.11 -1.30
CA LEU A 168 -1.77 -9.42 -0.70
C LEU A 168 -1.62 -9.94 0.73
N ASP A 169 -0.66 -10.81 0.99
CA ASP A 169 -0.33 -11.30 2.33
C ASP A 169 0.06 -10.14 3.25
N TRP A 170 0.90 -9.22 2.74
CA TRP A 170 1.27 -8.00 3.46
C TRP A 170 0.07 -7.11 3.76
N LEU A 171 -0.88 -6.95 2.83
CA LEU A 171 -2.14 -6.22 3.09
C LEU A 171 -2.97 -6.90 4.19
N VAL A 172 -3.09 -8.23 4.17
CA VAL A 172 -3.84 -8.98 5.19
C VAL A 172 -3.19 -8.80 6.56
N LEU A 173 -1.87 -8.97 6.65
CA LEU A 173 -1.10 -8.81 7.88
C LEU A 173 -1.30 -7.42 8.49
N ASN A 174 -1.15 -6.36 7.69
CA ASN A 174 -1.24 -4.98 8.16
C ASN A 174 -2.68 -4.54 8.46
N THR A 175 -3.70 -5.14 7.85
CA THR A 175 -5.10 -4.75 8.08
C THR A 175 -5.77 -5.54 9.20
N LYS A 176 -5.44 -6.83 9.37
CA LYS A 176 -6.11 -7.72 10.32
C LYS A 176 -5.30 -7.97 11.59
N GLU A 177 -4.04 -8.30 11.44
CA GLU A 177 -3.20 -8.75 12.56
C GLU A 177 -2.55 -7.56 13.25
N GLN A 178 -1.74 -6.81 12.51
CA GLN A 178 -1.00 -5.65 13.04
C GLN A 178 -1.88 -4.43 13.23
N LYS A 179 -3.00 -4.35 12.47
CA LYS A 179 -3.91 -3.20 12.47
C LYS A 179 -3.12 -1.89 12.31
N SER A 180 -2.34 -1.78 11.25
CA SER A 180 -1.51 -0.61 10.96
C SER A 180 -2.26 0.41 10.09
N PHE A 181 -3.17 -0.06 9.23
CA PHE A 181 -4.04 0.79 8.40
C PHE A 181 -5.31 0.07 7.97
N HIS A 182 -6.28 0.82 7.44
CA HIS A 182 -7.41 0.27 6.68
C HIS A 182 -7.08 0.21 5.19
N ALA A 183 -7.59 -0.81 4.48
CA ALA A 183 -7.42 -0.92 3.03
C ALA A 183 -8.77 -0.90 2.31
N ILE A 184 -8.87 -0.11 1.24
CA ILE A 184 -10.02 -0.03 0.34
C ILE A 184 -9.54 -0.39 -1.06
N LEU A 185 -10.10 -1.45 -1.63
CA LEU A 185 -9.88 -1.85 -3.01
C LEU A 185 -11.12 -1.45 -3.81
N THR A 186 -10.96 -0.62 -4.84
CA THR A 186 -12.05 -0.35 -5.79
C THR A 186 -11.79 -1.15 -7.07
N SER A 187 -12.86 -1.60 -7.72
CA SER A 187 -12.79 -2.29 -9.01
C SER A 187 -13.98 -1.89 -9.86
N SER A 188 -13.77 -1.78 -11.17
CA SER A 188 -14.86 -1.74 -12.15
C SER A 188 -15.27 -3.11 -12.68
N ASP A 189 -14.50 -4.15 -12.36
CA ASP A 189 -14.73 -5.54 -12.76
C ASP A 189 -15.46 -6.31 -11.66
N SER A 190 -16.63 -6.85 -12.00
CA SER A 190 -17.50 -7.62 -11.12
C SER A 190 -16.95 -9.01 -10.78
N PHE A 191 -16.00 -9.54 -11.56
CA PHE A 191 -15.34 -10.82 -11.28
C PHE A 191 -14.03 -10.66 -10.51
N PHE A 192 -13.69 -9.42 -10.13
CA PHE A 192 -12.47 -9.13 -9.39
C PHE A 192 -12.39 -9.90 -8.08
N LEU A 193 -13.52 -10.00 -7.35
CA LEU A 193 -13.55 -10.72 -6.08
C LEU A 193 -13.27 -12.21 -6.27
N ASP A 194 -13.93 -12.85 -7.23
CA ASP A 194 -13.70 -14.26 -7.53
C ASP A 194 -12.24 -14.49 -7.95
N TRP A 195 -11.70 -13.60 -8.77
CA TRP A 195 -10.31 -13.69 -9.22
C TRP A 195 -9.31 -13.55 -8.07
N ILE A 196 -9.44 -12.50 -7.24
CA ILE A 196 -8.48 -12.25 -6.15
C ILE A 196 -8.58 -13.33 -5.07
N ILE A 197 -9.78 -13.87 -4.82
CA ILE A 197 -9.98 -15.03 -3.95
C ILE A 197 -9.22 -16.23 -4.51
N ASN A 198 -9.35 -16.57 -5.79
CA ASN A 198 -8.61 -17.68 -6.38
C ASN A 198 -7.08 -17.48 -6.38
N VAL A 199 -6.61 -16.24 -6.54
CA VAL A 199 -5.17 -15.91 -6.45
C VAL A 199 -4.65 -16.02 -5.02
N ALA A 200 -5.45 -15.59 -4.03
CA ALA A 200 -5.08 -15.62 -2.61
C ALA A 200 -5.30 -17.00 -1.94
N ILE A 201 -6.21 -17.83 -2.46
CA ILE A 201 -6.59 -19.15 -1.91
C ILE A 201 -5.45 -20.19 -1.97
N LEU A 202 -4.30 -19.89 -2.59
CA LEU A 202 -3.15 -20.77 -2.40
C LEU A 202 -2.65 -20.84 -0.94
N ARG A 203 -3.03 -19.91 -0.02
CA ARG A 203 -2.89 -20.04 1.45
C ARG A 203 -3.82 -19.10 2.25
N LEU A 204 -5.15 -19.21 2.13
CA LEU A 204 -6.11 -18.63 3.08
C LEU A 204 -6.97 -19.70 3.75
#